data_AF-A0A914DZU1-F1
#
_entry.id   AF-A0A914DZU1-F1
#
_cell.length_a   1.000
_cell.length_b   1.000
_cell.length_c   1.000
_cell.angle_alpha   90.00
_cell.angle_beta   90.00
_cell.angle_gamma   90.00
#
_symmetry.space_group_name_H-M   'P 1'
#
loop_
_entity.id
_entity.type
_entity.pdbx_description
1 polymer ?
#
loop_
_entity_poly.entity_id
_entity_poly.type
_entity_poly.pdbx_seq_one_letter_code
_entity_poly.pdbx_strand_id
1 'polypeptide(L)'
;MKLTVECCLRRILNSSYHPFSVIPKPSVWPRRERIRRLTAWQYSSKRDTFKAAVRRLDKVFHYMTMQRIDEPKLERFYAFERVQTALTEHDMEYKYFRSMLDKSHILLDNITLSQLAIYEPLTFKSLVMLTKQMAIKEGIPIVKSVEQDNVLTEESLFQDPLPRARLYPKGPDSNYKTKEPRPLKLSEY
;
A
#
# COMPACT_ATOMS: atom_id res chain seq x y z
N MET A 1 -44.77 10.59 -46.30
CA MET A 1 -43.55 11.20 -45.73
C MET A 1 -42.90 10.15 -44.84
N LYS A 2 -41.82 9.47 -45.28
CA LYS A 2 -41.15 8.45 -44.45
C LYS A 2 -40.46 9.18 -43.29
N LEU A 3 -40.96 9.00 -42.07
CA LEU A 3 -40.28 9.46 -40.87
C LEU A 3 -38.92 8.75 -40.82
N THR A 4 -37.84 9.52 -40.79
CA THR A 4 -36.48 8.98 -40.58
C THR A 4 -36.45 8.27 -39.24
N VAL A 5 -35.99 7.02 -39.21
CA VAL A 5 -35.85 6.23 -37.98
C VAL A 5 -35.04 7.02 -36.96
N GLU A 6 -35.50 7.07 -35.71
CA GLU A 6 -34.77 7.76 -34.64
C GLU A 6 -33.37 7.15 -34.49
N CYS A 7 -32.36 7.91 -34.88
CA CYS A 7 -30.97 7.56 -34.60
C CYS A 7 -30.78 7.69 -33.09
N CYS A 8 -30.73 6.58 -32.35
CA CYS A 8 -30.41 6.49 -30.92
C CYS A 8 -28.98 6.97 -30.56
N LEU A 9 -28.56 8.12 -31.08
CA LEU A 9 -27.27 8.73 -30.82
C LEU A 9 -27.35 9.39 -29.44
N ARG A 10 -26.86 8.69 -28.42
CA ARG A 10 -26.62 9.32 -27.10
C ARG A 10 -25.67 10.50 -27.33
N ARG A 11 -26.20 11.70 -27.18
CA ARG A 11 -25.49 12.97 -27.32
C ARG A 11 -24.40 13.04 -26.25
N ILE A 12 -23.13 13.00 -26.66
CA ILE A 12 -22.00 13.30 -25.77
C ILE A 12 -21.65 14.77 -25.96
N LEU A 13 -21.79 15.54 -24.88
CA LEU A 13 -21.33 16.93 -24.80
C LEU A 13 -19.83 16.97 -25.18
N ASN A 14 -19.45 17.85 -26.11
CA ASN A 14 -18.08 18.03 -26.61
C ASN A 14 -17.50 16.86 -27.44
N SER A 15 -18.35 16.07 -28.09
CA SER A 15 -17.90 15.21 -29.18
C SER A 15 -17.45 16.07 -30.37
N SER A 16 -16.18 15.97 -30.77
CA SER A 16 -15.68 16.59 -32.02
C SER A 16 -16.33 16.05 -33.31
N TYR A 17 -17.24 15.08 -33.20
CA TYR A 17 -17.99 14.52 -34.31
C TYR A 17 -19.38 15.12 -34.33
N HIS A 18 -19.66 15.90 -35.36
CA HIS A 18 -21.01 16.31 -35.71
C HIS A 18 -21.71 15.11 -36.37
N PRO A 19 -22.79 14.58 -35.77
CA PRO A 19 -23.37 13.28 -36.14
C PRO A 19 -23.85 13.21 -37.60
N PHE A 20 -24.09 14.35 -38.24
CA PHE A 20 -24.63 14.43 -39.60
C PHE A 20 -23.59 14.75 -40.69
N SER A 21 -22.37 15.18 -40.35
CA SER A 21 -21.38 15.59 -41.37
C SER A 21 -20.29 14.56 -41.62
N VAL A 22 -19.97 13.71 -40.63
CA VAL A 22 -19.00 12.62 -40.79
C VAL A 22 -19.47 11.42 -39.96
N ILE A 23 -19.87 10.33 -40.62
CA ILE A 23 -20.14 9.05 -39.97
C ILE A 23 -18.79 8.35 -39.75
N PRO A 24 -18.26 8.30 -38.51
CA PRO A 24 -17.04 7.53 -38.26
C PRO A 24 -17.31 6.04 -38.52
N LYS A 25 -16.29 5.31 -38.99
CA LYS A 25 -16.38 3.86 -39.13
C LYS A 25 -16.85 3.23 -37.81
N PRO A 26 -17.84 2.30 -37.82
CA PRO A 26 -18.38 1.69 -36.61
C PRO A 26 -17.34 1.06 -35.68
N SER A 27 -16.19 0.64 -36.20
CA SER A 27 -15.08 0.09 -35.40
C SER A 27 -14.25 1.15 -34.66
N VAL A 28 -14.19 2.39 -35.16
CA VAL A 28 -13.31 3.45 -34.64
C VAL A 28 -14.01 4.26 -33.56
N TRP A 29 -15.29 4.55 -33.74
CA TRP A 29 -16.06 5.40 -32.82
C TRP A 29 -16.13 4.85 -31.39
N PRO A 30 -16.48 3.56 -31.14
CA PRO A 30 -16.55 3.02 -29.79
C PRO A 30 -15.20 3.06 -29.05
N ARG A 31 -14.09 2.87 -29.77
CA ARG A 31 -12.73 2.94 -29.21
C ARG A 31 -12.41 4.36 -28.74
N ARG A 32 -12.71 5.37 -29.55
CA ARG A 32 -12.48 6.78 -29.21
C ARG A 32 -13.38 7.23 -28.07
N GLU A 33 -14.62 6.76 -28.09
CA GLU A 33 -15.61 7.08 -27.06
C GLU A 33 -15.22 6.53 -25.69
N ARG A 34 -14.71 5.29 -25.62
CA ARG A 34 -14.18 4.70 -24.38
C ARG A 34 -13.09 5.57 -23.76
N ILE A 35 -12.14 6.03 -24.57
CA ILE A 35 -11.02 6.86 -24.09
C ILE A 35 -11.52 8.25 -23.65
N ARG A 36 -12.48 8.85 -24.36
CA ARG A 36 -13.09 10.13 -23.96
C ARG A 36 -13.80 10.03 -22.61
N ARG A 37 -14.53 8.95 -22.34
CA ARG A 37 -15.15 8.73 -21.03
C ARG A 37 -14.11 8.68 -19.91
N LEU A 38 -13.00 7.98 -20.15
CA LEU A 38 -11.86 7.90 -19.22
C LEU A 38 -11.02 9.19 -19.15
N THR A 39 -11.31 10.22 -19.95
CA THR A 39 -10.55 11.48 -19.94
C THR A 39 -11.46 12.69 -19.81
N ALA A 40 -12.75 12.49 -19.54
CA ALA A 40 -13.76 13.54 -19.51
C ALA A 40 -13.48 14.61 -18.44
N TRP A 41 -12.85 14.22 -17.33
CA TRP A 41 -12.44 15.13 -16.25
C TRP A 41 -11.11 15.85 -16.50
N GLN A 42 -10.39 15.49 -17.57
CA GLN A 42 -9.16 16.19 -17.93
C GLN A 42 -9.48 17.56 -18.54
N TYR A 43 -8.49 18.44 -18.55
CA TYR A 43 -8.64 19.78 -19.09
C TYR A 43 -8.06 19.90 -20.51
N SER A 44 -8.62 20.83 -21.28
CA SER A 44 -8.11 21.24 -22.60
C SER A 44 -8.00 20.07 -23.59
N SER A 45 -6.94 20.05 -24.40
CA SER A 45 -6.71 19.08 -25.48
C SER A 45 -6.76 17.62 -25.04
N LYS A 46 -6.48 17.31 -23.77
CA LYS A 46 -6.54 15.95 -23.21
C LYS A 46 -7.96 15.40 -23.14
N ARG A 47 -8.96 16.29 -23.02
CA ARG A 47 -10.39 15.95 -23.08
C ARG A 47 -10.89 15.94 -24.52
N ASP A 48 -10.48 16.94 -25.30
CA ASP A 48 -11.10 17.21 -26.60
C ASP A 48 -10.47 16.36 -27.74
N THR A 49 -9.16 16.12 -27.69
CA THR A 49 -8.41 15.42 -28.75
C THR A 49 -8.01 13.99 -28.36
N PHE A 50 -8.22 13.05 -29.29
CA PHE A 50 -7.92 11.63 -29.05
C PHE A 50 -6.43 11.36 -28.75
N LYS A 51 -5.51 12.00 -29.48
CA LYS A 51 -4.06 11.76 -29.35
C LYS A 51 -3.54 12.22 -27.99
N ALA A 52 -3.98 13.38 -27.50
CA ALA A 52 -3.59 13.87 -26.17
C ALA A 52 -4.25 13.05 -25.06
N ALA A 53 -5.50 12.63 -25.24
CA ALA A 53 -6.22 11.76 -24.31
C ALA A 53 -5.48 10.44 -24.07
N VAL A 54 -5.06 9.74 -25.13
CA VAL A 54 -4.31 8.48 -25.03
C VAL A 54 -3.02 8.65 -24.24
N ARG A 55 -2.16 9.62 -24.65
CA ARG A 55 -0.90 9.88 -23.96
C ARG A 55 -1.10 10.23 -22.48
N ARG A 56 -2.19 10.93 -22.16
CA ARG A 56 -2.52 11.28 -20.77
C ARG A 56 -2.96 10.05 -20.00
N LEU A 57 -3.82 9.22 -20.58
CA LEU A 57 -4.34 8.00 -19.97
C LEU A 57 -3.22 7.02 -19.63
N ASP A 58 -2.26 6.81 -20.54
CA ASP A 58 -1.10 5.94 -20.30
C ASP A 58 -0.28 6.41 -19.09
N LYS A 59 -0.03 7.73 -18.99
CA LYS A 59 0.66 8.32 -17.83
C LYS A 59 -0.14 8.15 -16.54
N VAL A 60 -1.46 8.33 -16.59
CA VAL A 60 -2.33 8.15 -15.42
C VAL A 60 -2.27 6.71 -14.93
N PHE A 61 -2.34 5.72 -15.83
CA PHE A 61 -2.22 4.31 -15.45
C PHE A 61 -0.85 3.95 -14.89
N HIS A 62 0.21 4.53 -15.42
CA HIS A 62 1.55 4.37 -14.84
C HIS A 62 1.60 4.91 -13.41
N TYR A 63 1.14 6.14 -13.18
CA TYR A 63 1.12 6.74 -11.84
C TYR A 63 0.18 6.02 -10.88
N MET A 64 -0.98 5.53 -11.34
CA MET A 64 -1.87 4.71 -10.50
C MET A 64 -1.19 3.42 -10.06
N THR A 65 -0.42 2.79 -10.95
CA THR A 65 0.34 1.58 -10.60
C THR A 65 1.44 1.90 -9.58
N MET A 66 2.19 2.99 -9.78
CA MET A 66 3.20 3.43 -8.81
C MET A 66 2.57 3.75 -7.44
N GLN A 67 1.47 4.50 -7.43
CA GLN A 67 0.77 4.88 -6.20
C GLN A 67 0.26 3.67 -5.43
N ARG A 68 -0.32 2.65 -6.09
CA ARG A 68 -0.73 1.40 -5.42
C ARG A 68 0.43 0.66 -4.75
N ILE A 69 1.63 0.76 -5.32
CA ILE A 69 2.84 0.13 -4.77
C ILE A 69 3.36 0.94 -3.57
N ASP A 70 3.26 2.26 -3.61
CA ASP A 70 3.82 3.17 -2.60
C ASP A 70 2.88 3.47 -1.43
N GLU A 71 1.56 3.46 -1.65
CA GLU A 71 0.52 3.66 -0.64
C GLU A 71 0.74 2.84 0.64
N PRO A 72 0.92 1.49 0.59
CA PRO A 72 1.16 0.71 1.80
C PRO A 72 2.52 1.01 2.46
N LYS A 73 3.52 1.49 1.71
CA LYS A 73 4.83 1.85 2.28
C LYS A 73 4.72 3.17 3.04
N LEU A 74 4.02 4.15 2.46
CA LEU A 74 3.76 5.45 3.07
C LEU A 74 2.92 5.29 4.33
N GLU A 75 1.87 4.46 4.29
CA GLU A 75 1.06 4.15 5.47
C GLU A 75 1.91 3.58 6.61
N ARG A 76 2.77 2.59 6.32
CA ARG A 76 3.69 2.02 7.31
C ARG A 76 4.69 3.03 7.85
N PHE A 77 5.18 3.92 7.00
CA PHE A 77 6.10 4.99 7.39
C PHE A 77 5.43 5.95 8.39
N TYR A 78 4.22 6.44 8.08
CA TYR A 78 3.48 7.33 8.98
C TYR A 78 3.05 6.62 10.27
N ALA A 79 2.68 5.34 10.20
CA ALA A 79 2.37 4.55 11.38
C ALA A 79 3.60 4.42 12.31
N PHE A 80 4.79 4.21 11.74
CA PHE A 80 6.04 4.20 12.49
C PHE A 80 6.33 5.54 13.16
N GLU A 81 6.21 6.66 12.44
CA GLU A 81 6.42 8.00 13.02
C GLU A 81 5.47 8.26 14.20
N ARG A 82 4.18 7.94 14.06
CA ARG A 82 3.18 8.09 15.14
C ARG A 82 3.53 7.28 16.37
N VAL A 83 3.91 6.01 16.20
CA VAL A 83 4.33 5.15 17.31
C VAL A 83 5.60 5.69 17.96
N GLN A 84 6.58 6.15 17.17
CA GLN A 84 7.79 6.75 17.71
C GLN A 84 7.47 7.98 18.56
N THR A 85 6.61 8.88 18.09
CA THR A 85 6.16 10.04 18.88
C THR A 85 5.42 9.62 20.16
N ALA A 86 4.50 8.66 20.08
CA ALA A 86 3.79 8.18 21.27
C ALA A 86 4.74 7.54 22.31
N LEU A 87 5.79 6.84 21.86
CA LEU A 87 6.81 6.29 22.76
C LEU A 87 7.68 7.38 23.41
N THR A 88 7.94 8.49 22.71
CA THR A 88 8.67 9.63 23.30
C THR A 88 7.92 10.28 24.46
N GLU A 89 6.58 10.28 24.45
CA GLU A 89 5.77 10.75 25.59
C GLU A 89 5.91 9.86 26.85
N HIS A 90 6.35 8.62 26.65
CA HIS A 90 6.57 7.65 27.72
C HIS A 90 8.05 7.37 27.99
N ASP A 91 8.98 8.22 27.52
CA ASP A 91 10.43 8.07 27.70
C ASP A 91 10.97 6.70 27.23
N MET A 92 10.46 6.21 26.09
CA MET A 92 10.86 4.94 25.49
C MET A 92 11.35 5.11 24.06
N GLU A 93 12.44 4.42 23.73
CA GLU A 93 12.90 4.34 22.35
C GLU A 93 12.24 3.16 21.63
N TYR A 94 11.88 3.38 20.37
CA TYR A 94 11.25 2.36 19.52
C TYR A 94 12.08 1.08 19.39
N LYS A 95 13.41 1.18 19.33
CA LYS A 95 14.31 0.02 19.18
C LYS A 95 14.13 -0.98 20.32
N TYR A 96 14.12 -0.49 21.57
CA TYR A 96 13.96 -1.33 22.75
C TYR A 96 12.53 -1.84 22.86
N PHE A 97 11.54 -0.96 22.63
CA PHE A 97 10.13 -1.33 22.61
C PHE A 97 9.85 -2.50 21.66
N ARG A 98 10.32 -2.39 20.41
CA ARG A 98 10.11 -3.43 19.39
C ARG A 98 10.83 -4.73 19.72
N SER A 99 12.06 -4.65 20.23
CA SER A 99 12.81 -5.83 20.68
C SER A 99 12.04 -6.59 21.76
N MET A 100 11.46 -5.89 22.74
CA MET A 100 10.70 -6.51 23.84
C MET A 100 9.37 -7.11 23.37
N LEU A 101 8.67 -6.46 22.43
CA LEU A 101 7.47 -7.03 21.82
C LEU A 101 7.77 -8.30 21.02
N ASP A 102 8.86 -8.31 20.24
CA ASP A 102 9.26 -9.48 19.45
C ASP A 102 9.61 -10.68 20.36
N LYS A 103 10.26 -10.43 21.52
CA LYS A 103 10.60 -11.45 22.55
C LYS A 103 9.40 -11.97 23.34
N SER A 104 8.43 -11.12 23.63
CA SER A 104 7.17 -11.51 24.28
C SER A 104 6.15 -12.15 23.31
N HIS A 105 6.53 -12.30 22.03
CA HIS A 105 5.66 -12.80 20.96
C HIS A 105 4.35 -11.99 20.78
N ILE A 106 4.40 -10.69 21.07
CA ILE A 106 3.31 -9.77 20.79
C ILE A 106 3.46 -9.25 19.36
N LEU A 107 2.80 -9.93 18.42
CA LEU A 107 2.91 -9.69 16.98
C LEU A 107 1.99 -8.56 16.47
N LEU A 108 2.10 -7.37 17.07
CA LEU A 108 1.38 -6.19 16.62
C LEU A 108 2.14 -5.44 15.51
N ASP A 109 1.43 -5.00 14.49
CA ASP A 109 1.98 -4.14 13.43
C ASP A 109 2.02 -2.67 13.90
N ASN A 110 2.85 -1.86 13.25
CA ASN A 110 2.92 -0.44 13.55
C ASN A 110 1.61 0.28 13.25
N ILE A 111 0.84 -0.20 12.27
CA ILE A 111 -0.49 0.35 11.96
C ILE A 111 -1.42 0.17 13.16
N THR A 112 -1.50 -1.04 13.72
CA THR A 112 -2.37 -1.30 14.89
C THR A 112 -1.84 -0.61 16.14
N LEU A 113 -0.53 -0.60 16.38
CA LEU A 113 0.07 0.15 17.48
C LEU A 113 -0.22 1.66 17.38
N SER A 114 -0.18 2.23 16.17
CA SER A 114 -0.51 3.65 15.96
C SER A 114 -1.98 3.95 16.24
N GLN A 115 -2.88 3.01 15.92
CA GLN A 115 -4.30 3.14 16.24
C GLN A 115 -4.54 3.06 17.74
N LEU A 116 -3.89 2.12 18.44
CA LEU A 116 -3.94 2.02 19.90
C LEU A 116 -3.43 3.31 20.55
N ALA A 117 -2.31 3.87 20.07
CA ALA A 117 -1.78 5.12 20.59
C ALA A 117 -2.77 6.30 20.47
N ILE A 118 -3.53 6.37 19.37
CA ILE A 118 -4.48 7.47 19.12
C ILE A 118 -5.80 7.27 19.88
N TYR A 119 -6.39 6.07 19.78
CA TYR A 119 -7.76 5.80 20.25
C TYR A 119 -7.82 5.17 21.64
N GLU A 120 -6.80 4.40 22.02
CA GLU A 120 -6.74 3.66 23.28
C GLU A 120 -5.43 3.92 24.05
N PRO A 121 -5.23 5.15 24.55
CA PRO A 121 -3.97 5.53 25.19
C PRO A 121 -3.65 4.67 26.42
N LEU A 122 -4.66 4.20 27.15
CA LEU A 122 -4.48 3.32 28.31
C LEU A 122 -3.92 1.94 27.93
N THR A 123 -4.42 1.36 26.83
CA THR A 123 -3.92 0.08 26.28
C THR A 123 -2.50 0.25 25.75
N PHE A 124 -2.21 1.35 25.06
CA PHE A 124 -0.85 1.63 24.62
C PHE A 124 0.12 1.81 25.79
N LYS A 125 -0.30 2.55 26.83
CA LYS A 125 0.48 2.77 28.05
C LYS A 125 0.79 1.44 28.77
N SER A 126 -0.16 0.51 28.86
CA SER A 126 0.07 -0.79 29.51
C SER A 126 1.10 -1.64 28.75
N LEU A 127 1.09 -1.62 27.41
CA LEU A 127 2.13 -2.25 26.58
C LEU A 127 3.50 -1.61 26.82
N VAL A 128 3.55 -0.28 26.95
CA VAL A 128 4.80 0.43 27.24
C VAL A 128 5.33 0.09 28.63
N MET A 129 4.47 0.02 29.65
CA MET A 129 4.89 -0.40 31.00
C MET A 129 5.42 -1.84 31.00
N LEU A 130 4.73 -2.76 30.33
CA LEU A 130 5.19 -4.15 30.21
C LEU A 130 6.58 -4.23 29.57
N THR A 131 6.77 -3.57 28.42
CA THR A 131 8.04 -3.58 27.70
C THR A 131 9.16 -2.88 28.46
N LYS A 132 8.88 -1.78 29.19
CA LYS A 132 9.85 -1.19 30.10
C LYS A 132 10.31 -2.18 31.18
N GLN A 133 9.38 -2.91 31.79
CA GLN A 133 9.70 -3.87 32.85
C GLN A 133 10.54 -5.03 32.32
N MET A 134 10.22 -5.51 31.12
CA MET A 134 11.04 -6.51 30.45
C MET A 134 12.44 -6.00 30.14
N ALA A 135 12.56 -4.77 29.64
CA ALA A 135 13.86 -4.19 29.30
C ALA A 135 14.76 -3.96 30.54
N ILE A 136 14.19 -3.53 31.67
CA ILE A 136 14.94 -3.41 32.93
C ILE A 136 15.44 -4.78 33.40
N LYS A 137 14.61 -5.83 33.31
CA LYS A 137 15.01 -7.20 33.65
C LYS A 137 16.13 -7.73 32.75
N GLU A 138 16.15 -7.35 31.48
CA GLU A 138 17.25 -7.68 30.56
C GLU A 138 18.53 -6.86 30.82
N GLY A 139 18.47 -5.82 31.66
CA GLY A 139 19.59 -4.93 31.95
C GLY A 139 19.81 -3.83 30.91
N ILE A 140 18.79 -3.52 30.09
CA ILE A 140 18.83 -2.41 29.15
C ILE A 140 18.61 -1.10 29.94
N PRO A 141 19.48 -0.08 29.79
CA PRO A 141 19.34 1.18 30.51
C PRO A 141 18.17 1.99 29.95
N ILE A 142 17.06 2.04 30.70
CA ILE A 142 15.84 2.78 30.36
C ILE A 142 15.41 3.64 31.56
N VAL A 143 14.75 4.77 31.28
CA VAL A 143 14.16 5.63 32.31
C VAL A 143 13.05 4.87 33.05
N LYS A 144 13.31 4.59 34.33
CA LYS A 144 12.37 3.89 35.20
C LYS A 144 11.18 4.80 35.54
N SER A 145 9.96 4.32 35.29
CA SER A 145 8.71 4.98 35.71
C SER A 145 8.10 4.29 36.94
N VAL A 146 7.45 5.05 37.83
CA VAL A 146 6.86 4.53 39.08
C VAL A 146 5.77 3.48 38.82
N GLU A 147 4.91 3.71 37.82
CA GLU A 147 3.76 2.84 37.55
C GLU A 147 4.15 1.44 37.05
N GLN A 148 5.36 1.31 36.51
CA GLN A 148 5.90 0.08 35.94
C GLN A 148 6.17 -0.99 37.01
N ASP A 149 6.46 -0.57 38.26
CA ASP A 149 6.77 -1.49 39.36
C ASP A 149 5.58 -2.42 39.68
N ASN A 150 4.36 -2.04 39.29
CA ASN A 150 3.15 -2.85 39.46
C ASN A 150 3.00 -3.96 38.41
N VAL A 151 3.83 -3.98 37.36
CA VAL A 151 3.72 -4.97 36.28
C VAL A 151 4.49 -6.23 36.64
N LEU A 152 3.74 -7.32 36.83
CA LEU A 152 4.31 -8.65 37.00
C LEU A 152 4.80 -9.19 35.66
N THR A 153 6.04 -9.65 35.62
CA THR A 153 6.67 -10.21 34.42
C THR A 153 7.21 -11.59 34.76
N GLU A 154 6.70 -12.61 34.08
CA GLU A 154 7.14 -13.99 34.24
C GLU A 154 8.37 -14.27 33.36
N GLU A 155 9.19 -15.25 33.74
CA GLU A 155 10.34 -15.69 32.93
C GLU A 155 9.92 -16.24 31.57
N SER A 156 8.71 -16.83 31.50
CA SER A 156 8.13 -17.36 30.26
C SER A 156 7.89 -16.31 29.17
N LEU A 157 7.89 -15.01 29.51
CA LEU A 157 7.75 -13.92 28.55
C LEU A 157 9.06 -13.62 27.80
N PHE A 158 10.21 -14.08 28.30
CA PHE A 158 11.51 -13.85 27.66
C PHE A 158 11.82 -15.00 26.69
N GLN A 159 11.23 -14.95 25.51
CA GLN A 159 11.47 -15.94 24.46
C GLN A 159 12.40 -15.38 23.38
N ASP A 160 13.02 -16.28 22.61
CA ASP A 160 13.78 -15.88 21.43
C ASP A 160 12.83 -15.33 20.37
N PRO A 161 13.13 -14.19 19.73
CA PRO A 161 12.25 -13.61 18.74
C PRO A 161 12.07 -14.54 17.55
N LEU A 162 10.84 -14.59 17.02
CA LEU A 162 10.53 -15.42 15.85
C LEU A 162 11.39 -15.03 14.64
N PRO A 163 11.89 -16.00 13.86
CA PRO A 163 12.69 -15.71 12.69
C PRO A 163 11.87 -14.94 11.65
N ARG A 164 12.44 -13.86 11.13
CA ARG A 164 11.81 -13.10 10.03
C ARG A 164 11.84 -13.91 8.74
N ALA A 165 10.81 -13.74 7.91
CA ALA A 165 10.76 -14.37 6.60
C ALA A 165 11.99 -13.99 5.76
N ARG A 166 12.69 -15.00 5.22
CA ARG A 166 13.82 -14.78 4.32
C ARG A 166 13.29 -14.24 2.99
N LEU A 167 13.59 -12.99 2.69
CA LEU A 167 13.38 -12.44 1.36
C LEU A 167 14.50 -12.94 0.46
N TYR A 168 14.18 -13.87 -0.45
CA TYR A 168 15.10 -14.23 -1.52
C TYR A 168 15.07 -13.11 -2.55
N PRO A 169 16.16 -12.33 -2.71
CA PRO A 169 16.20 -11.36 -3.79
C PRO A 169 16.06 -12.11 -5.12
N LYS A 170 15.51 -11.43 -6.13
CA LYS A 170 15.59 -11.96 -7.50
C LYS A 170 17.06 -12.24 -7.78
N GLY A 171 17.37 -13.48 -8.19
CA GLY A 171 18.74 -13.90 -8.43
C GLY A 171 19.43 -13.00 -9.47
N PRO A 172 20.77 -13.05 -9.57
CA PRO A 172 21.48 -12.40 -10.67
C PRO A 172 20.83 -12.72 -12.02
N ASP A 173 20.75 -11.72 -12.90
CA ASP A 173 20.16 -11.88 -14.25
C ASP A 173 20.86 -13.00 -15.05
N SER A 174 22.12 -13.29 -14.73
CA SER A 174 22.89 -14.42 -15.25
C SER A 174 22.26 -15.79 -14.94
N ASN A 175 21.62 -15.98 -13.79
CA ASN A 175 20.96 -17.25 -13.46
C ASN A 175 19.79 -17.58 -14.39
N TYR A 176 19.19 -16.57 -15.02
CA TYR A 176 18.05 -16.72 -15.92
C TYR A 176 18.45 -16.74 -17.41
N LYS A 177 19.72 -16.42 -17.72
CA LYS A 177 20.24 -16.39 -19.10
C LYS A 177 20.83 -17.73 -19.56
N THR A 178 21.27 -18.58 -18.63
CA THR A 178 22.13 -19.72 -18.98
C THR A 178 21.38 -21.02 -19.27
N LYS A 179 20.06 -21.09 -19.07
CA LYS A 179 19.30 -22.31 -19.36
C LYS A 179 18.00 -21.95 -20.05
N GLU A 180 17.91 -22.27 -21.35
CA GLU A 180 16.62 -22.48 -21.99
C GLU A 180 15.81 -23.46 -21.11
N PRO A 181 14.51 -23.22 -20.89
CA PRO A 181 13.70 -24.14 -20.09
C PRO A 181 13.80 -25.53 -20.71
N ARG A 182 14.26 -26.50 -19.93
CA ARG A 182 14.33 -27.88 -20.38
C ARG A 182 12.93 -28.34 -20.80
N PRO A 183 12.76 -29.09 -21.91
CA PRO A 183 11.48 -29.72 -22.21
C PRO A 183 11.10 -30.66 -21.05
N LEU A 184 9.84 -30.62 -20.63
CA LEU A 184 9.30 -31.52 -19.62
C LEU A 184 9.39 -32.97 -20.12
N LYS A 185 9.72 -33.90 -19.23
CA LYS A 185 9.67 -35.33 -19.55
C LYS A 185 8.21 -35.79 -19.58
N LEU A 186 7.92 -36.85 -20.33
CA LEU A 186 6.57 -37.43 -20.41
C LEU A 186 6.03 -37.90 -19.04
N SER A 187 6.92 -38.23 -18.10
CA SER A 187 6.59 -38.60 -16.72
C SER A 187 6.24 -37.41 -15.80
N GLU A 188 6.53 -36.19 -16.25
CA GLU A 188 6.27 -34.93 -15.52
C GLU A 188 4.98 -34.23 -16.02
N TYR A 189 4.26 -34.85 -16.97
CA TYR A 189 2.88 -34.52 -17.37
C TYR A 189 1.88 -35.25 -16.47
#